data_AF-A0AAC9K6B0-F1
#
_entry.id   AF-A0AAC9K6B0-F1
#
_cell.length_a   1.000
_cell.length_b   1.000
_cell.length_c   1.000
_cell.angle_alpha   90.00
_cell.angle_beta   90.00
_cell.angle_gamma   90.00
#
_symmetry.space_group_name_H-M   'P 1'
#
loop_
_entity.id
_entity.type
_entity.pdbx_description
1 polymer ?
#
loop_
_entity_poly.entity_id
_entity_poly.type
_entity_poly.pdbx_seq_one_letter_code
_entity_poly.pdbx_strand_id
1 'polypeptide(L)'
;MTSLHTLPIPHQTARIHEHAWTADSRHPTSEGVVVYVRCAECGTHRVDLETHPQRPATALSAEFVRTRRDETSDRDDVSVVRHPRLLP
;
A
#
# COMPACT_ATOMS: atom_id res chain seq x y z
N MET A 1 9.89 35.21 -1.19
CA MET A 1 9.90 34.19 -2.26
C MET A 1 9.26 32.94 -1.67
N THR A 2 7.98 32.70 -1.93
CA THR A 2 7.23 31.55 -1.42
C THR A 2 7.51 30.33 -2.29
N SER A 3 8.04 29.27 -1.70
CA SER A 3 8.31 28.00 -2.39
C SER A 3 6.97 27.30 -2.71
N LEU A 4 6.65 27.14 -3.99
CA LEU A 4 5.46 26.46 -4.52
C LEU A 4 5.75 24.99 -4.85
N HIS A 5 6.34 24.23 -3.92
CA HIS A 5 6.64 22.81 -4.15
C HIS A 5 5.90 21.87 -3.20
N THR A 6 4.67 22.21 -2.83
CA THR A 6 3.76 21.24 -2.23
C THR A 6 3.12 20.45 -3.36
N LEU A 7 3.60 19.23 -3.58
CA LEU A 7 2.93 18.29 -4.48
C LEU A 7 1.51 18.02 -3.93
N PRO A 8 0.46 18.08 -4.75
CA PRO A 8 -0.89 17.73 -4.30
C PRO A 8 -0.89 16.27 -3.86
N ILE A 9 -1.49 15.99 -2.70
CA ILE A 9 -1.71 14.62 -2.26
C ILE A 9 -2.57 13.95 -3.35
N PRO A 10 -2.12 12.84 -3.96
CA PRO A 10 -2.93 12.16 -4.96
C PRO A 10 -4.27 11.77 -4.32
N HIS A 11 -5.34 12.38 -4.81
CA HIS A 11 -6.70 12.02 -4.44
C HIS A 11 -6.98 10.64 -5.05
N GLN A 12 -6.66 9.59 -4.29
CA GLN A 12 -7.02 8.23 -4.67
C GLN A 12 -8.54 8.21 -4.84
N THR A 13 -9.00 8.05 -6.07
CA THR A 13 -10.42 7.98 -6.37
C THR A 13 -10.96 6.69 -5.75
N ALA A 14 -11.48 6.80 -4.52
CA ALA A 14 -12.20 5.71 -3.88
C ALA A 14 -13.32 5.29 -4.83
N ARG A 15 -13.24 4.05 -5.31
CA ARG A 15 -14.28 3.49 -6.19
C ARG A 15 -15.53 3.34 -5.33
N ILE A 16 -16.52 4.19 -5.54
CA ILE A 16 -17.77 4.18 -4.76
C ILE A 16 -18.62 2.98 -5.19
N HIS A 17 -18.38 1.81 -4.59
CA HIS A 17 -19.18 0.60 -4.76
C HIS A 17 -19.26 -0.14 -3.41
N GLU A 18 -20.23 -1.02 -3.27
CA GLU A 18 -20.32 -1.88 -2.09
C GLU A 18 -19.19 -2.90 -2.14
N HIS A 19 -18.26 -2.78 -1.19
CA HIS A 19 -17.11 -3.66 -1.15
C HIS A 19 -17.46 -5.04 -0.57
N ALA A 20 -17.18 -6.09 -1.34
CA ALA A 20 -17.13 -7.46 -0.83
C ALA A 20 -15.82 -7.72 -0.05
N TRP A 21 -15.81 -7.38 1.24
CA TRP A 21 -14.63 -7.53 2.11
C TRP A 21 -14.33 -8.99 2.44
N THR A 22 -13.05 -9.36 2.29
CA THR A 22 -12.53 -10.69 2.65
C THR A 22 -11.31 -10.56 3.54
N ALA A 23 -11.20 -11.39 4.58
CA ALA A 23 -10.05 -11.39 5.48
C ALA A 23 -8.82 -11.95 4.77
N ASP A 24 -7.74 -11.19 4.77
CA ASP A 24 -6.45 -11.55 4.20
C ASP A 24 -5.51 -12.11 5.28
N SER A 25 -5.35 -11.36 6.39
CA SER A 25 -4.55 -11.78 7.54
C SER A 25 -5.16 -11.32 8.86
N ARG A 26 -4.82 -12.02 9.94
CA ARG A 26 -5.28 -11.76 11.31
C ARG A 26 -4.09 -11.76 12.26
N HIS A 27 -4.00 -10.74 13.10
CA HIS A 27 -2.90 -10.58 14.04
C HIS A 27 -3.44 -10.29 15.45
N PRO A 28 -3.25 -11.21 16.41
CA PRO A 28 -3.58 -10.96 17.80
C PRO A 28 -2.71 -9.84 18.39
N THR A 29 -3.33 -8.93 19.12
CA THR A 29 -2.67 -7.86 19.89
C THR A 29 -3.31 -7.80 21.29
N SER A 30 -2.73 -7.00 22.20
CA SER A 30 -3.32 -6.79 23.53
C SER A 30 -4.67 -6.06 23.50
N GLU A 31 -4.99 -5.34 22.41
CA GLU A 31 -6.25 -4.62 22.24
C GLU A 31 -7.34 -5.44 21.53
N GLY A 32 -7.00 -6.62 20.98
CA GLY A 32 -7.93 -7.45 20.23
C GLY A 32 -7.24 -8.14 19.06
N VAL A 33 -8.00 -8.49 18.01
CA VAL A 33 -7.44 -9.03 16.78
C VAL A 33 -7.53 -7.99 15.68
N VAL A 34 -6.37 -7.60 15.15
CA VAL A 34 -6.27 -6.75 13.96
C VAL A 34 -6.48 -7.64 12.74
N VAL A 35 -7.51 -7.35 11.95
CA VAL A 35 -7.86 -8.07 10.72
C VAL A 35 -7.59 -7.16 9.53
N TYR A 36 -6.65 -7.57 8.69
CA TYR A 36 -6.45 -6.94 7.40
C TYR A 36 -7.45 -7.55 6.42
N VAL A 37 -8.33 -6.72 5.87
CA VAL A 37 -9.31 -7.13 4.86
C VAL A 37 -8.98 -6.51 3.51
N ARG A 38 -9.33 -7.22 2.44
CA ARG A 38 -9.26 -6.71 1.07
C ARG A 38 -10.60 -6.88 0.38
N CYS A 39 -10.96 -5.92 -0.48
CA CYS A 39 -12.08 -6.08 -1.38
C CYS A 39 -11.71 -7.09 -2.48
N ALA A 40 -12.57 -8.09 -2.68
CA ALA A 40 -12.35 -9.10 -3.72
C ALA A 40 -12.43 -8.54 -5.14
N GLU A 41 -13.11 -7.39 -5.34
CA GLU A 41 -13.37 -6.82 -6.65
C GLU A 41 -12.34 -5.75 -7.05
N CYS A 42 -12.10 -4.75 -6.19
CA CYS A 42 -11.23 -3.62 -6.52
C CYS A 42 -9.83 -3.69 -5.89
N GLY A 43 -9.57 -4.65 -5.00
CA GLY A 43 -8.28 -4.79 -4.31
C GLY A 43 -8.00 -3.69 -3.27
N THR A 44 -8.99 -2.87 -2.92
CA THR A 44 -8.89 -1.91 -1.82
C THR A 44 -8.65 -2.64 -0.51
N HIS A 45 -7.80 -2.08 0.36
CA HIS A 45 -7.53 -2.65 1.67
C HIS A 45 -8.17 -1.81 2.78
N ARG A 46 -8.60 -2.50 3.84
CA ARG A 46 -9.08 -1.90 5.09
C ARG A 46 -8.52 -2.69 6.27
N VAL A 47 -8.42 -2.03 7.42
CA VAL A 47 -8.00 -2.65 8.68
C VAL A 47 -9.16 -2.55 9.65
N ASP A 48 -9.59 -3.71 10.14
CA ASP A 48 -10.66 -3.82 11.14
C ASP A 48 -10.06 -4.30 12.46
N LEU A 49 -10.58 -3.82 13.60
CA LEU A 49 -10.22 -4.33 14.93
C LEU A 49 -11.41 -5.04 15.55
N GLU A 50 -11.20 -6.34 15.79
CA GLU A 50 -12.10 -7.19 16.56
C GLU A 50 -11.68 -7.12 18.04
N THR A 51 -12.27 -6.19 18.79
CA THR A 51 -12.01 -6.05 20.24
C THR A 51 -12.65 -7.16 21.06
N HIS A 52 -13.76 -7.75 20.60
CA HIS A 52 -14.45 -8.89 21.22
C HIS A 52 -15.10 -9.76 20.14
N PRO A 53 -15.06 -11.10 20.25
CA PRO A 53 -15.65 -12.01 19.25
C PRO A 53 -17.17 -11.88 19.12
N GLN A 54 -17.84 -11.25 20.10
CA GLN A 54 -19.28 -11.01 20.08
C GLN A 54 -19.66 -9.58 19.66
N ARG A 55 -18.69 -8.70 19.37
CA ARG A 55 -18.96 -7.36 18.85
C ARG A 55 -18.58 -7.31 17.37
N PRO A 56 -19.39 -6.64 16.53
CA PRO A 56 -19.02 -6.42 15.14
C PRO A 56 -17.69 -5.67 15.07
N ALA A 57 -16.82 -6.08 14.15
CA ALA A 57 -15.51 -5.47 13.98
C ALA A 57 -15.65 -3.98 13.64
N THR A 58 -14.85 -3.13 14.29
CA THR A 58 -14.83 -1.70 14.00
C THR A 58 -13.74 -1.42 12.98
N ALA A 59 -14.07 -0.76 11.87
CA ALA A 59 -13.07 -0.30 10.91
C ALA A 59 -12.17 0.75 11.57
N LEU A 60 -10.88 0.43 11.72
CA LEU A 60 -9.90 1.34 12.30
C LEU A 60 -9.23 2.25 11.26
N SER A 61 -9.40 1.96 9.98
CA SER A 61 -8.72 2.68 8.91
C SER A 61 -9.67 3.04 7.77
N ALA A 62 -9.38 4.17 7.13
CA ALA A 62 -9.98 4.52 5.85
C ALA A 62 -9.53 3.53 4.77
N GLU A 63 -10.35 3.35 3.74
CA GLU A 63 -9.97 2.58 2.56
C GLU A 63 -8.75 3.20 1.86
N PHE A 64 -7.77 2.38 1.50
CA PHE A 64 -6.65 2.82 0.69
C PHE A 64 -6.26 1.77 -0.33
N VAL A 65 -5.86 2.24 -1.52
CA VAL A 65 -5.32 1.37 -2.56
C VAL A 65 -3.86 1.13 -2.24
N ARG A 66 -3.48 -0.14 -2.05
CA ARG A 66 -2.08 -0.52 -1.98
C ARG A 66 -1.50 -0.50 -3.38
N THR A 67 -0.82 0.58 -3.75
CA THR A 67 0.03 0.56 -4.93
C THR A 67 1.20 -0.37 -4.61
N ARG A 68 1.28 -1.53 -5.27
CA ARG A 68 2.50 -2.34 -5.26
C ARG A 68 3.62 -1.41 -5.74
N ARG A 69 4.65 -1.21 -4.92
CA ARG A 69 5.85 -0.48 -5.35
C ARG A 69 6.39 -1.28 -6.54
N ASP A 70 6.27 -0.73 -7.74
CA ASP A 70 6.88 -1.32 -8.93
C ASP A 70 8.39 -1.20 -8.74
N GLU A 71 9.01 -2.28 -8.25
CA GLU A 71 10.43 -2.38 -7.96
C GLU A 71 11.21 -2.67 -9.25
N THR A 72 10.89 -1.97 -10.33
CA THR A 72 11.51 -2.11 -11.65
C THR A 72 12.08 -0.81 -12.21
N SER A 73 12.11 0.26 -11.42
CA SER A 73 12.56 1.59 -11.87
C SER A 73 13.77 2.12 -11.09
N ASP A 74 14.85 1.34 -10.94
CA ASP A 74 16.16 1.92 -10.55
C ASP A 74 17.41 1.06 -10.88
N ARG A 75 17.33 0.19 -11.89
CA ARG A 75 18.53 -0.44 -12.45
C ARG A 75 18.39 -0.44 -13.94
N ASP A 76 18.91 0.58 -14.60
CA ASP A 76 19.56 0.53 -15.91
C ASP A 76 19.84 1.96 -16.41
N ASP A 77 21.03 2.49 -16.09
CA ASP A 77 21.96 3.11 -17.08
C ASP A 77 23.25 3.56 -16.36
N VAL A 78 24.08 2.60 -15.94
CA VAL A 78 25.52 2.87 -15.85
C VAL A 78 26.14 2.28 -17.10
N SER A 79 26.16 3.08 -18.16
CA SER A 79 26.99 2.83 -19.32
C SER A 79 28.46 2.79 -18.90
N VAL A 80 28.97 1.61 -18.55
CA VAL A 80 30.40 1.34 -18.40
C VAL A 80 31.01 1.36 -19.80
N VAL A 81 31.51 2.52 -20.22
CA VAL A 81 32.42 2.59 -21.36
C VAL A 81 33.72 1.91 -20.93
N ARG A 82 33.88 0.65 -21.35
CA ARG A 82 35.12 -0.11 -21.24
C ARG A 82 36.24 0.65 -21.95
N HIS A 83 37.21 1.15 -21.19
CA HIS A 83 38.50 1.56 -21.73
C HIS A 83 39.25 0.34 -22.29
N PRO A 84 39.74 0.36 -23.55
CA PRO A 84 40.66 -0.67 -24.00
C PRO A 84 42.03 -0.44 -23.36
N ARG A 85 42.50 -1.48 -22.65
CA ARG A 85 43.90 -1.59 -22.22
C ARG A 85 44.79 -1.68 -23.46
N LEU A 86 45.72 -0.75 -23.60
CA LEU A 86 46.94 -0.96 -24.37
C LEU A 86 48.09 -1.21 -23.37
N LEU A 87 48.64 -2.42 -23.44
CA LEU A 87 49.98 -2.79 -22.99
C LEU A 87 50.60 -3.62 -24.13
N PRO A 88 51.94 -3.70 -24.25
CA PRO A 88 52.96 -3.13 -23.38
C PRO A 88 53.70 -1.93 -23.98
#